data_AF-A0A1Y6EEA1-F1
#
_entry.id   AF-A0A1Y6EEA1-F1
#
_cell.length_a   1.000
_cell.length_b   1.000
_cell.length_c   1.000
_cell.angle_alpha   90.00
_cell.angle_beta   90.00
_cell.angle_gamma   90.00
#
_symmetry.space_group_name_H-M   'P 1'
#
loop_
_entity.id
_entity.type
_entity.pdbx_description
1 polymer ?
#
loop_
_entity_poly.entity_id
_entity_poly.type
_entity_poly.pdbx_seq_one_letter_code
_entity_poly.pdbx_strand_id
1 'polypeptide(L)' 'MAVSKGTIRLIKPQDVRRMLARVINELLLEEPPTIDRARVIATLSNSIIKAMEVGELDERIRAIEEQLGANGG' A
#
# COMPACT_ATOMS: atom_id res chain seq x y z
N MET A 1 -10.70 20.39 -1.02
CA MET A 1 -10.59 19.77 0.33
C MET A 1 -9.13 19.54 0.64
N ALA A 2 -8.59 20.12 1.71
CA ALA A 2 -7.22 19.88 2.13
C ALA A 2 -7.15 18.51 2.82
N VAL A 3 -6.57 17.52 2.14
CA VAL A 3 -6.29 16.21 2.73
C VAL A 3 -5.24 16.41 3.81
N SER A 4 -5.63 16.24 5.07
CA SER A 4 -4.76 16.44 6.24
C SER A 4 -3.41 15.74 6.02
N LYS A 5 -2.32 16.52 5.99
CA LYS A 5 -0.93 16.02 5.99
C LYS A 5 -0.60 15.44 7.37
N GLY A 6 -1.21 14.32 7.72
CA GLY A 6 -0.68 13.46 8.77
C GLY A 6 0.58 12.78 8.23
N THR A 7 1.69 12.85 8.97
CA THR A 7 2.90 12.10 8.65
C THR A 7 2.58 10.61 8.69
N ILE A 8 2.57 9.95 7.53
CA ILE A 8 2.40 8.50 7.45
C ILE A 8 3.69 7.87 7.97
N ARG A 9 3.61 7.10 9.07
CA ARG A 9 4.70 6.23 9.52
C ARG A 9 4.55 4.89 8.81
N LEU A 10 5.61 4.40 8.19
CA LEU A 10 5.61 3.15 7.43
C LEU A 10 5.95 1.99 8.37
N ILE A 11 4.94 1.42 9.03
CA ILE A 11 5.12 0.35 10.02
C ILE A 11 4.62 -0.98 9.47
N LYS A 12 3.57 -0.96 8.64
CA LYS A 12 3.00 -2.15 8.00
C LYS A 12 2.75 -1.94 6.50
N PRO A 13 2.62 -3.02 5.70
CA PRO A 13 2.37 -2.91 4.26
C PRO A 13 1.17 -2.01 3.89
N GLN A 14 0.14 -1.97 4.73
CA GLN A 14 -1.03 -1.11 4.54
C GLN A 14 -0.68 0.40 4.61
N ASP A 15 0.36 0.79 5.35
CA ASP A 15 0.83 2.18 5.42
C ASP A 15 1.52 2.60 4.12
N VAL A 16 2.34 1.71 3.54
CA VAL A 16 2.96 1.88 2.22
C VAL A 16 1.86 2.01 1.16
N ARG A 17 0.85 1.14 1.20
CA ARG A 17 -0.33 1.21 0.32
C ARG A 17 -1.01 2.58 0.39
N ARG A 18 -1.27 3.10 1.59
CA ARG A 18 -1.91 4.41 1.80
C ARG A 18 -1.05 5.56 1.27
N MET A 19 0.26 5.53 1.53
CA MET A 19 1.20 6.54 1.03
C MET A 19 1.24 6.58 -0.49
N LEU A 20 1.44 5.43 -1.13
CA LEU A 20 1.55 5.35 -2.58
C LEU A 20 0.23 5.74 -3.28
N ALA A 21 -0.92 5.34 -2.72
CA ALA A 21 -2.23 5.75 -3.25
C ALA A 21 -2.41 7.28 -3.22
N ARG A 22 -1.95 7.93 -2.15
CA ARG A 22 -1.94 9.39 -2.06
C ARG A 22 -1.09 10.01 -3.16
N VAL A 23 0.13 9.51 -3.37
CA VAL A 23 1.05 10.04 -4.39
C VAL A 23 0.46 9.84 -5.80
N ILE A 24 -0.11 8.67 -6.10
CA ILE A 24 -0.78 8.42 -7.39
C ILE A 24 -1.91 9.42 -7.61
N ASN A 25 -2.76 9.64 -6.59
CA ASN A 25 -3.85 10.59 -6.69
C ASN A 25 -3.37 12.03 -6.88
N GLU A 26 -2.29 12.44 -6.20
CA GLU A 26 -1.66 13.75 -6.38
C GLU A 26 -1.14 13.92 -7.82
N LEU A 27 -0.51 12.89 -8.39
CA LEU A 27 -0.06 12.89 -9.78
C LEU A 27 -1.23 12.95 -10.77
N LEU A 28 -2.33 12.24 -10.50
CA LEU A 28 -3.52 12.25 -11.37
C LEU A 28 -4.23 13.60 -11.43
N LEU A 29 -4.06 14.48 -10.43
CA LEU A 29 -4.72 15.79 -10.37
C LEU A 29 -4.06 16.86 -11.25
N GLU A 30 -2.82 16.65 -11.68
CA GLU A 30 -2.13 17.60 -12.57
C GLU A 30 -2.46 17.30 -14.04
N GLU A 31 -3.09 18.26 -14.72
CA GLU A 31 -3.32 18.23 -16.16
C GLU A 31 -2.48 19.28 -16.91
N PRO A 32 -2.01 18.96 -18.14
CA PRO A 32 -2.12 17.66 -18.82
C PRO A 32 -1.14 16.61 -18.24
N PRO A 33 -1.49 15.31 -18.32
CA PRO A 33 -0.60 14.23 -17.87
C PRO A 33 0.62 14.11 -18.80
N THR A 34 1.82 14.08 -18.22
CA THR A 34 3.07 13.86 -18.98
C THR A 34 3.40 12.37 -19.08
N ILE A 35 4.20 11.99 -20.08
CA ILE A 35 4.68 10.60 -20.25
C ILE A 35 5.45 10.14 -19.01
N ASP A 36 6.33 11.00 -18.46
CA ASP A 36 7.09 10.69 -17.26
C ASP A 36 6.17 10.45 -16.06
N ARG A 37 5.11 11.24 -15.94
CA ARG A 37 4.10 11.06 -14.89
C ARG A 37 3.38 9.72 -15.01
N ALA A 38 2.98 9.35 -16.23
CA ALA A 38 2.36 8.04 -16.49
C ALA A 38 3.30 6.87 -16.10
N ARG A 39 4.60 6.99 -16.39
CA ARG A 39 5.61 6.00 -15.95
C ARG A 39 5.71 5.91 -14.43
N VAL A 40 5.76 7.05 -13.75
CA VAL A 40 5.81 7.09 -12.28
C VAL A 40 4.56 6.43 -11.69
N ILE A 41 3.37 6.75 -12.20
CA ILE A 41 2.11 6.11 -11.75
C ILE A 41 2.17 4.60 -11.94
N ALA A 42 2.65 4.11 -13.10
CA ALA A 42 2.79 2.68 -13.35
C ALA A 42 3.72 2.00 -12.33
N THR A 43 4.88 2.60 -12.05
CA THR A 43 5.83 2.08 -11.05
C THR A 43 5.22 2.05 -9.64
N LEU A 44 4.52 3.12 -9.23
CA LEU A 44 3.89 3.20 -7.92
C LEU A 44 2.73 2.19 -7.80
N SER A 45 1.97 1.99 -8.87
CA SER A 45 0.86 1.04 -8.92
C SER A 45 1.37 -0.39 -8.72
N ASN A 46 2.45 -0.78 -9.40
CA ASN A 46 3.08 -2.09 -9.21
C ASN A 46 3.60 -2.28 -7.77
N SER A 47 4.15 -1.23 -7.17
CA SER A 47 4.61 -1.27 -5.78
C SER A 47 3.46 -1.42 -4.78
N ILE A 48 2.31 -0.78 -5.05
CA ILE A 48 1.08 -0.93 -4.25
C ILE A 48 0.56 -2.35 -4.29
N ILE A 49 0.43 -2.92 -5.49
CA ILE A 49 -0.04 -4.29 -5.68
C ILE A 49 0.83 -5.24 -4.86
N LYS A 50 2.15 -5.06 -4.93
CA LYS A 50 3.06 -5.91 -4.15
C LYS A 50 2.88 -5.76 -2.63
N ALA A 51 2.69 -4.53 -2.14
CA ALA A 51 2.43 -4.29 -0.72
C ALA A 51 1.10 -4.92 -0.27
N MET A 52 0.09 -4.97 -1.14
CA MET A 52 -1.19 -5.63 -0.85
C MET A 52 -1.02 -7.14 -0.73
N GLU A 53 -0.30 -7.77 -1.66
CA GLU A 53 0.02 -9.21 -1.60
C GLU A 53 0.74 -9.58 -0.31
N VAL A 54 1.75 -8.79 0.09
CA VAL A 54 2.51 -9.05 1.33
C VAL A 54 1.62 -8.91 2.56
N GLY A 55 0.74 -7.92 2.59
CA GLY A 55 -0.21 -7.74 3.69
C GLY A 55 -1.17 -8.92 3.83
N GLU A 56 -1.73 -9.41 2.73
CA GLU A 56 -2.61 -10.59 2.72
C GLU A 56 -1.87 -11.86 3.17
N LEU A 57 -0.62 -12.04 2.73
CA LEU A 57 0.21 -13.16 3.16
C LEU A 57 0.50 -13.12 4.67
N ASP A 58 0.79 -11.94 5.24
CA ASP A 58 0.99 -11.78 6.69
C ASP A 58 -0.26 -12.16 7.48
N GLU A 59 -1.44 -11.72 7.02
CA GLU A 59 -2.73 -12.07 7.65
C GLU A 59 -3.00 -13.58 7.60
N ARG A 60 -2.72 -14.22 6.45
CA ARG A 60 -2.87 -15.68 6.30
C ARG A 60 -1.90 -16.47 7.16
N ILE A 61 -0.64 -16.03 7.27
CA ILE A 61 0.37 -16.68 8.11
C ILE A 61 -0.07 -16.61 9.57
N ARG A 62 -0.47 -15.43 10.06
CA ARG A 62 -0.96 -15.27 11.44
C ARG A 62 -2.15 -16.18 11.73
N ALA A 63 -3.12 -16.27 10.82
CA ALA A 63 -4.26 -17.15 10.99
C ALA A 63 -3.86 -18.64 11.11
N ILE A 64 -2.84 -19.06 10.34
CA ILE A 64 -2.30 -20.43 10.43
C ILE A 64 -1.56 -20.63 11.75
N GLU A 65 -0.72 -19.68 12.16
CA GLU A 65 0.03 -19.73 13.43
C GLU A 65 -0.91 -19.79 14.64
N GLU A 66 -2.01 -19.02 14.62
CA GLU A 66 -3.05 -19.05 15.65
C GLU A 66 -3.77 -20.41 15.72
N GLN A 67 -4.11 -21.01 14.57
CA GLN A 67 -4.74 -22.33 14.52
C GLN A 67 -3.80 -23.44 15.00
N LEU A 68 -2.51 -23.35 14.70
CA LEU A 68 -1.51 -24.30 15.17
C LEU A 68 -1.23 -24.14 16.67
N GLY A 69 -1.16 -22.90 17.17
CA GLY A 69 -0.97 -22.61 18.58
C GLY A 69 -2.17 -23.02 19.46
N ALA A 70 -3.39 -22.94 18.93
CA ALA A 70 -4.60 -23.39 19.63
C ALA A 70 -4.75 -24.92 19.73
N ASN A 71 -4.06 -25.68 18.89
CA ASN A 71 -4.11 -27.16 18.86
C ASN A 71 -2.96 -27.84 19.64
N GLY A 72 -2.16 -27.07 20.39
CA GLY A 72 -0.99 -27.54 21.13
C GLY A 72 -1.06 -27.45 22.66
N GLY A 73 -2.26 -27.30 23.24
CA GLY A 73 -2.49 -27.22 24.70
C GLY A 73 -3.38 -28.34 25.22
#